data_AF-A0A3P7KFY4-F1
#
_entry.id   AF-A0A3P7KFY4-F1
#
_cell.length_a   1.000
_cell.length_b   1.000
_cell.length_c   1.000
_cell.angle_alpha   90.00
_cell.angle_beta   90.00
_cell.angle_gamma   90.00
#
_symmetry.space_group_name_H-M   'P 1'
#
loop_
_entity.id
_entity.type
_entity.pdbx_description
1 polymer ?
#
loop_
_entity_poly.entity_id
_entity_poly.type
_entity_poly.pdbx_seq_one_letter_code
_entity_poly.pdbx_strand_id
1 'polypeptide(L)'
;MPNYFRARRRREREGTLTGISHEEGLSSDDDEPTSQQLADQEAATEIDTALHMVFVDALDDYARLRKVLDRMIDWFAVDGTTFQDAYVQLCIPKLASPYVRIQLITADILNRDDFLLSSMPWYIDCMQAAEANNDVDPKHEIITGLIPSIIEKVVLPFLTDMVTIEWEPMSLKQSKRLGAVLSGLSDYPKLNVEDSKAFAALATAVKTKISSAIDDDLFVPIYSKQSIKNPSTGCAAFLDRQYWAAIKVSYL
;
A
#
# COMPACT_ATOMS: atom_id res chain seq x y z
N MET A 1 -11.19 -39.12 -19.47
CA MET A 1 -12.67 -39.08 -19.52
C MET A 1 -13.30 -38.10 -18.49
N PRO A 2 -13.09 -36.77 -18.54
CA PRO A 2 -13.78 -35.82 -17.64
C PRO A 2 -15.06 -35.20 -18.25
N ASN A 3 -15.25 -35.30 -19.57
CA ASN A 3 -16.29 -34.57 -20.29
C ASN A 3 -17.71 -35.15 -20.15
N TYR A 4 -17.85 -36.38 -19.64
CA TYR A 4 -19.15 -37.06 -19.55
C TYR A 4 -20.00 -36.58 -18.36
N PHE A 5 -19.36 -36.14 -17.26
CA PHE A 5 -20.06 -35.65 -16.07
C PHE A 5 -20.47 -34.17 -16.14
N ARG A 6 -19.81 -33.37 -17.00
CA ARG A 6 -20.20 -31.97 -17.29
C ARG A 6 -21.44 -31.89 -18.19
N ALA A 7 -21.54 -32.76 -19.20
CA ALA A 7 -22.68 -32.78 -20.12
C ALA A 7 -23.99 -33.24 -19.46
N ARG A 8 -23.91 -34.18 -18.49
CA ARG A 8 -25.07 -34.70 -17.76
C ARG A 8 -25.70 -33.66 -16.82
N ARG A 9 -24.88 -32.92 -16.07
CA ARG A 9 -25.34 -31.84 -15.17
C ARG A 9 -25.88 -30.61 -15.91
N ARG A 10 -25.42 -30.36 -17.14
CA ARG A 10 -25.97 -29.31 -18.01
C ARG A 10 -27.40 -29.64 -18.47
N ARG A 11 -27.67 -30.89 -18.86
CA ARG A 11 -29.02 -31.35 -19.24
C ARG A 11 -30.01 -31.40 -18.07
N GLU A 12 -29.56 -31.75 -16.87
CA GLU A 12 -30.41 -31.73 -15.66
C GLU A 12 -30.83 -30.30 -15.26
N ARG A 13 -30.03 -29.27 -15.61
CA ARG A 13 -30.39 -27.85 -15.42
C ARG A 13 -31.33 -27.31 -16.50
N GLU A 14 -31.13 -27.73 -17.75
CA GLU A 14 -31.97 -27.33 -18.89
C GLU A 14 -33.42 -27.88 -18.80
N GLY A 15 -33.63 -28.98 -18.07
CA GLY A 15 -34.95 -29.60 -17.90
C GLY A 15 -35.83 -29.02 -16.77
N THR A 16 -35.29 -28.18 -15.87
CA THR A 16 -35.96 -27.88 -14.59
C THR A 16 -36.28 -26.40 -14.37
N LEU A 17 -35.88 -25.49 -15.27
CA LEU A 17 -36.05 -24.04 -15.08
C LEU A 17 -36.52 -23.34 -16.35
N THR A 18 -37.75 -23.62 -16.77
CA THR A 18 -38.46 -22.72 -17.68
C THR A 18 -38.92 -21.48 -16.91
N GLY A 19 -38.28 -20.33 -17.15
CA GLY A 19 -38.89 -19.02 -16.86
C GLY A 19 -38.22 -18.12 -15.81
N ILE A 20 -37.02 -18.44 -15.31
CA ILE A 20 -36.28 -17.50 -14.45
C ILE A 20 -35.02 -17.07 -15.20
N SER A 21 -35.00 -15.80 -15.60
CA SER A 21 -33.83 -15.10 -16.11
C SER A 21 -32.79 -15.01 -15.00
N HIS A 22 -31.88 -15.98 -14.95
CA HIS A 22 -30.71 -15.91 -14.09
C HIS A 22 -29.70 -15.00 -14.77
N GLU A 23 -29.38 -13.86 -14.16
CA GLU A 23 -28.21 -13.07 -14.57
C GLU A 23 -26.97 -13.95 -14.36
N GLU A 24 -26.31 -14.31 -15.47
CA GLU A 24 -25.05 -15.05 -15.44
C GLU A 24 -23.98 -14.15 -14.81
N GLY A 25 -23.54 -14.46 -13.58
CA GLY A 25 -22.41 -13.76 -12.97
C GLY A 25 -22.34 -13.69 -11.44
N LEU A 26 -23.35 -14.18 -10.69
CA LEU A 26 -23.40 -14.02 -9.22
C LEU A 26 -23.23 -15.32 -8.42
N SER A 27 -22.62 -16.36 -9.01
CA SER A 27 -22.22 -17.54 -8.24
C SER A 27 -20.75 -17.39 -7.85
N SER A 28 -20.53 -16.76 -6.69
CA SER A 28 -19.22 -16.54 -6.06
C SER A 28 -19.18 -17.29 -4.72
N ASP A 29 -19.30 -18.61 -4.76
CA ASP A 29 -19.04 -19.49 -3.61
C ASP A 29 -18.48 -20.81 -4.16
N ASP A 30 -17.29 -21.20 -3.70
CA ASP A 30 -16.48 -22.39 -4.05
C ASP A 30 -15.64 -22.36 -5.36
N ASP A 31 -14.85 -21.31 -5.57
CA ASP A 31 -13.63 -21.47 -6.38
C ASP A 31 -12.54 -22.13 -5.51
N GLU A 32 -12.08 -23.33 -5.89
CA GLU A 32 -10.87 -23.93 -5.31
C GLU A 32 -9.71 -22.94 -5.44
N PRO A 33 -8.88 -22.76 -4.39
CA PRO A 33 -7.76 -21.83 -4.45
C PRO A 33 -6.87 -22.22 -5.63
N THR A 34 -6.59 -21.23 -6.48
CA THR A 34 -5.75 -21.46 -7.66
C THR A 34 -4.34 -21.80 -7.21
N SER A 35 -3.60 -22.54 -8.04
CA SER A 35 -2.19 -22.87 -7.77
C SER A 35 -1.34 -21.63 -7.49
N GLN A 36 -1.68 -20.48 -8.10
CA GLN A 36 -1.03 -19.20 -7.83
C GLN A 36 -1.33 -18.68 -6.41
N GLN A 37 -2.59 -18.72 -5.98
CA GLN A 37 -2.97 -18.26 -4.63
C GLN A 37 -2.29 -19.10 -3.54
N LEU A 38 -2.16 -20.41 -3.75
CA LEU A 38 -1.44 -21.29 -2.84
C LEU A 38 0.06 -20.93 -2.78
N ALA A 39 0.69 -20.69 -3.94
CA ALA A 39 2.09 -20.27 -4.00
C ALA A 39 2.33 -18.90 -3.34
N ASP A 40 1.43 -17.94 -3.55
CA ASP A 40 1.50 -16.62 -2.92
C ASP A 40 1.36 -16.72 -1.39
N GLN A 41 0.48 -17.61 -0.91
CA GLN A 41 0.31 -17.88 0.51
C GLN A 41 1.55 -18.52 1.13
N GLU A 42 2.15 -19.53 0.47
CA GLU A 42 3.40 -20.14 0.90
C GLU A 42 4.53 -19.10 0.96
N ALA A 43 4.71 -18.29 -0.08
CA ALA A 43 5.71 -17.22 -0.10
C ALA A 43 5.49 -16.20 1.03
N ALA A 44 4.24 -15.82 1.30
CA ALA A 44 3.91 -14.92 2.41
C ALA A 44 4.30 -15.53 3.77
N THR A 45 4.07 -16.84 3.97
CA THR A 45 4.48 -17.52 5.22
C THR A 45 6.01 -17.63 5.38
N GLU A 46 6.74 -17.82 4.28
CA GLU A 46 8.21 -17.81 4.30
C GLU A 46 8.76 -16.43 4.64
N ILE A 47 8.19 -15.38 4.05
CA ILE A 47 8.53 -13.99 4.36
C ILE A 47 8.25 -13.69 5.84
N ASP A 48 7.06 -14.04 6.34
CA ASP A 48 6.71 -13.82 7.74
C ASP A 48 7.69 -14.52 8.69
N THR A 49 8.05 -15.77 8.39
CA THR A 49 9.06 -16.52 9.14
C THR A 49 10.41 -15.82 9.12
N ALA A 50 10.85 -15.33 7.96
CA ALA A 50 12.12 -14.61 7.83
C ALA A 50 12.12 -13.28 8.61
N LEU A 51 11.01 -12.54 8.61
CA LEU A 51 10.87 -11.28 9.36
C LEU A 51 10.99 -11.51 10.88
N HIS A 52 10.42 -12.59 11.40
CA HIS A 52 10.52 -12.96 12.81
C HIS A 52 11.96 -13.32 13.24
N MET A 53 12.82 -13.69 12.29
CA MET A 53 14.22 -14.05 12.57
C MET A 53 15.16 -12.83 12.60
N VAL A 54 14.72 -11.65 12.15
CA VAL A 54 15.57 -10.45 12.00
C VAL A 54 16.22 -9.98 13.31
N PHE A 55 15.53 -10.16 14.44
CA PHE A 55 15.99 -9.70 15.76
C PHE A 55 16.23 -10.85 16.75
N VAL A 56 16.31 -12.10 16.28
CA VAL A 56 16.37 -13.28 17.16
C VAL A 56 17.65 -13.34 18.01
N ASP A 57 18.74 -12.77 17.48
CA ASP A 57 20.06 -12.70 18.12
C ASP A 57 20.35 -11.33 18.75
N ALA A 58 19.44 -10.37 18.60
CA ALA A 58 19.55 -9.06 19.23
C ALA A 58 19.19 -9.15 20.72
N LEU A 59 19.87 -8.37 21.56
CA LEU A 59 19.41 -8.16 22.93
C LEU A 59 18.03 -7.50 22.90
N ASP A 60 17.15 -7.81 23.86
CA ASP A 60 15.78 -7.27 23.92
C ASP A 60 15.72 -5.73 23.83
N ASP A 61 16.78 -5.10 24.32
CA ASP A 61 17.05 -3.67 24.30
C ASP A 61 17.28 -3.05 22.91
N TYR A 62 17.66 -3.88 21.93
CA TYR A 62 17.85 -3.55 20.52
C TYR A 62 16.96 -4.38 19.59
N ALA A 63 16.02 -5.14 20.15
CA ALA A 63 15.01 -5.88 19.40
C ALA A 63 13.67 -5.11 19.33
N ARG A 64 13.56 -3.98 20.05
CA ARG A 64 12.35 -3.15 20.13
C ARG A 64 12.66 -1.70 19.81
N LEU A 65 11.98 -1.14 18.81
CA LEU A 65 12.14 0.25 18.39
C LEU A 65 11.97 1.20 19.59
N ARG A 66 10.92 0.99 20.39
CA ARG A 66 10.65 1.82 21.55
C ARG A 66 11.85 1.98 22.49
N LYS A 67 12.51 0.88 22.85
CA LYS A 67 13.67 0.89 23.74
C LYS A 67 14.89 1.57 23.14
N VAL A 68 15.05 1.48 21.82
CA VAL A 68 16.11 2.20 21.10
C VAL A 68 15.82 3.70 21.16
N LEU A 69 14.59 4.12 20.91
CA LEU A 69 14.19 5.53 20.96
C LEU A 69 14.30 6.12 22.37
N ASP A 70 13.90 5.38 23.41
CA ASP A 70 14.07 5.81 24.81
C ASP A 70 15.53 6.17 25.10
N ARG A 71 16.48 5.31 24.71
CA ARG A 71 17.91 5.60 24.87
C ARG A 71 18.37 6.84 24.13
N MET A 72 17.86 7.08 22.92
CA MET A 72 18.25 8.25 22.13
C MET A 72 17.72 9.54 22.79
N ILE A 73 16.48 9.51 23.26
CA ILE A 73 15.85 10.66 23.92
C ILE A 73 16.49 10.91 25.29
N ASP A 74 16.78 9.87 26.06
CA ASP A 74 17.50 9.98 27.33
C ASP A 74 18.90 10.55 27.14
N TRP A 75 19.62 10.13 26.09
CA TRP A 75 20.91 10.73 25.77
C TRP A 75 20.75 12.21 25.43
N PHE A 76 19.76 12.57 24.62
CA PHE A 76 19.48 13.98 24.31
C PHE A 76 19.15 14.81 25.55
N ALA A 77 18.40 14.23 26.50
CA ALA A 77 18.05 14.88 27.77
C ALA A 77 19.27 15.12 28.68
N VAL A 78 20.16 14.12 28.77
CA VAL A 78 21.34 14.16 29.66
C VAL A 78 22.45 15.04 29.08
N ASP A 79 22.72 14.91 27.78
CA ASP A 79 23.81 15.63 27.11
C ASP A 79 23.46 15.91 25.64
N GLY A 80 22.61 16.92 25.44
CA GLY A 80 22.19 17.36 24.12
C GLY A 80 23.35 17.83 23.23
N THR A 81 24.46 18.30 23.81
CA THR A 81 25.66 18.69 23.07
C THR A 81 26.32 17.50 22.38
N THR A 82 26.62 16.43 23.12
CA THR A 82 27.22 15.23 22.53
C THR A 82 26.28 14.52 21.56
N PHE A 83 24.97 14.56 21.84
CA PHE A 83 23.94 14.05 20.92
C PHE A 83 23.98 14.76 19.56
N GLN A 84 24.11 16.09 19.57
CA GLN A 84 24.20 16.90 18.35
C GLN A 84 25.54 16.70 17.63
N ASP A 85 26.65 16.72 18.38
CA ASP A 85 28.00 16.53 17.82
C ASP A 85 28.17 15.15 17.17
N ALA A 86 27.49 14.13 17.69
CA ALA A 86 27.44 12.78 17.10
C ALA A 86 26.40 12.63 15.98
N TYR A 87 25.67 13.69 15.63
CA TYR A 87 24.63 13.71 14.59
C TYR A 87 23.53 12.66 14.81
N VAL A 88 23.21 12.34 16.07
CA VAL A 88 22.31 11.21 16.39
C VAL A 88 20.93 11.39 15.75
N GLN A 89 20.41 12.62 15.70
CA GLN A 89 19.15 12.94 15.02
C GLN A 89 19.11 12.46 13.55
N LEU A 90 20.24 12.52 12.82
CA LEU A 90 20.32 12.08 11.42
C LEU A 90 20.40 10.56 11.29
N CYS A 91 20.78 9.87 12.37
CA CYS A 91 20.90 8.42 12.44
C CYS A 91 19.60 7.74 12.86
N ILE A 92 18.69 8.43 13.56
CA ILE A 92 17.43 7.85 14.06
C ILE A 92 16.63 7.16 12.95
N PRO A 93 16.40 7.75 11.76
CA PRO A 93 15.63 7.05 10.72
C PRO A 93 16.32 5.77 10.22
N LYS A 94 17.66 5.73 10.23
CA LYS A 94 18.42 4.53 9.87
C LYS A 94 18.27 3.44 10.93
N LEU A 95 18.30 3.82 12.21
CA LEU A 95 18.05 2.90 13.32
C LEU A 95 16.61 2.39 13.34
N ALA A 96 15.64 3.23 13.00
CA ALA A 96 14.22 2.85 12.95
C ALA A 96 13.87 1.98 11.73
N SER A 97 14.62 2.11 10.64
CA SER A 97 14.38 1.46 9.35
C SER A 97 14.00 -0.03 9.43
N PRO A 98 14.76 -0.94 10.08
CA PRO A 98 14.40 -2.36 10.11
C PRO A 98 13.05 -2.62 10.79
N TYR A 99 12.76 -1.95 11.91
CA TYR A 99 11.50 -2.10 12.63
C TYR A 99 10.31 -1.63 11.81
N VAL A 100 10.44 -0.43 11.22
CA VAL A 100 9.38 0.19 10.43
C VAL A 100 9.13 -0.62 9.17
N ARG A 101 10.18 -1.10 8.49
CA ARG A 101 10.04 -1.93 7.27
C ARG A 101 9.35 -3.25 7.53
N ILE A 102 9.66 -3.97 8.61
CA ILE A 102 8.96 -5.20 8.99
C ILE A 102 7.45 -4.93 9.13
N GLN A 103 7.08 -3.84 9.80
CA GLN A 103 5.67 -3.47 9.98
C GLN A 103 5.00 -3.03 8.67
N LEU A 104 5.73 -2.35 7.77
CA LEU A 104 5.20 -1.94 6.46
C LEU A 104 4.97 -3.13 5.53
N ILE A 105 5.91 -4.10 5.49
CA ILE A 105 5.78 -5.31 4.68
C ILE A 105 4.53 -6.11 5.08
N THR A 106 4.20 -6.14 6.36
CA THR A 106 3.05 -6.89 6.91
C THR A 106 1.76 -6.06 6.96
N ALA A 107 1.78 -4.79 6.54
CA ALA A 107 0.65 -3.89 6.68
C ALA A 107 -0.45 -4.05 5.62
N ASP A 108 -0.11 -4.66 4.47
CA ASP A 108 -1.02 -4.86 3.34
C ASP A 108 -1.81 -3.58 2.95
N ILE A 109 -1.05 -2.48 2.80
CA ILE A 109 -1.57 -1.10 2.68
C ILE A 109 -2.60 -0.96 1.56
N LEU A 110 -2.36 -1.59 0.40
CA LEU A 110 -3.25 -1.49 -0.76
C LEU A 110 -4.52 -2.34 -0.59
N ASN A 111 -4.51 -3.37 0.27
CA ASN A 111 -5.64 -4.28 0.43
C ASN A 111 -6.46 -4.09 1.71
N ARG A 112 -6.00 -3.23 2.63
CA ARG A 112 -6.67 -2.90 3.90
C ARG A 112 -7.51 -1.61 3.83
N ASP A 113 -8.77 -1.64 4.29
CA ASP A 113 -9.70 -0.50 4.18
C ASP A 113 -9.50 0.60 5.23
N ASP A 114 -9.02 0.23 6.42
CA ASP A 114 -8.87 1.09 7.59
C ASP A 114 -7.40 1.48 7.87
N PHE A 115 -6.52 1.34 6.88
CA PHE A 115 -5.10 1.60 7.08
C PHE A 115 -4.83 3.08 7.36
N LEU A 116 -4.23 3.35 8.52
CA LEU A 116 -3.77 4.67 8.93
C LEU A 116 -2.31 4.57 9.39
N LEU A 117 -1.45 5.40 8.82
CA LEU A 117 -0.03 5.42 9.16
C LEU A 117 0.19 5.73 10.66
N SER A 118 -0.61 6.64 11.21
CA SER A 118 -0.57 7.04 12.62
C SER A 118 -0.99 5.94 13.60
N SER A 119 -1.66 4.89 13.12
CA SER A 119 -2.08 3.74 13.93
C SER A 119 -1.06 2.60 13.93
N MET A 120 0.04 2.72 13.19
CA MET A 120 1.07 1.68 13.14
C MET A 120 1.88 1.65 14.45
N PRO A 121 2.32 0.46 14.91
CA PRO A 121 3.08 0.34 16.15
C PRO A 121 4.34 1.22 16.22
N TRP A 122 5.10 1.33 15.13
CA TRP A 122 6.29 2.18 15.09
C TRP A 122 5.97 3.66 15.33
N TYR A 123 4.81 4.12 14.87
CA TYR A 123 4.34 5.49 15.05
C TYR A 123 4.00 5.74 16.52
N ILE A 124 3.27 4.79 17.11
CA ILE A 124 2.90 4.80 18.53
C ILE A 124 4.16 4.76 19.39
N ASP A 125 5.14 3.93 19.07
CA ASP A 125 6.43 3.87 19.76
C ASP A 125 7.14 5.23 19.76
N CYS A 126 7.14 5.95 18.63
CA CYS A 126 7.71 7.29 18.56
C CYS A 126 6.96 8.30 19.45
N MET A 127 5.63 8.31 19.41
CA MET A 127 4.83 9.20 20.25
C MET A 127 5.08 8.95 21.73
N GLN A 128 4.98 7.68 22.14
CA GLN A 128 5.14 7.34 23.53
C GLN A 128 6.60 7.58 23.99
N ALA A 129 7.61 7.44 23.11
CA ALA A 129 9.01 7.75 23.41
C ALA A 129 9.21 9.23 23.70
N ALA A 130 8.61 10.09 22.88
CA ALA A 130 8.58 11.52 23.11
C ALA A 130 7.85 11.90 24.42
N GLU A 131 6.76 11.22 24.76
CA GLU A 131 5.94 11.53 25.94
C GLU A 131 6.52 11.03 27.27
N ALA A 132 7.30 9.95 27.27
CA ALA A 132 7.77 9.35 28.52
C ALA A 132 8.92 10.13 29.18
N ASN A 133 9.67 10.91 28.42
CA ASN A 133 10.79 11.70 28.93
C ASN A 133 10.32 13.13 29.27
N ASN A 134 10.25 13.45 30.56
CA ASN A 134 9.78 14.75 31.05
C ASN A 134 10.87 15.84 31.07
N ASP A 135 12.13 15.47 30.76
CA ASP A 135 13.28 16.37 30.81
C ASP A 135 13.51 17.08 29.47
N VAL A 136 12.82 16.66 28.40
CA VAL A 136 12.90 17.25 27.07
C VAL A 136 11.59 17.97 26.74
N ASP A 137 11.68 19.19 26.19
CA ASP A 137 10.50 19.89 25.67
C ASP A 137 9.87 19.08 24.51
N PRO A 138 8.60 18.66 24.61
CA PRO A 138 7.93 17.91 23.54
C PRO A 138 7.81 18.71 22.24
N LYS A 139 7.96 20.05 22.29
CA LYS A 139 7.97 20.93 21.12
C LYS A 139 9.37 21.13 20.51
N HIS A 140 10.41 20.55 21.12
CA HIS A 140 11.76 20.65 20.59
C HIS A 140 11.84 20.04 19.18
N GLU A 141 12.64 20.64 18.29
CA GLU A 141 12.72 20.26 16.87
C GLU A 141 13.15 18.80 16.66
N ILE A 142 14.03 18.28 17.52
CA ILE A 142 14.45 16.87 17.51
C ILE A 142 13.27 15.92 17.79
N ILE A 143 12.41 16.29 18.76
CA ILE A 143 11.26 15.46 19.15
C ILE A 143 10.17 15.53 18.09
N THR A 144 9.78 16.75 17.69
CA THR A 144 8.77 16.97 16.64
C THR A 144 9.22 16.47 15.27
N GLY A 145 10.54 16.40 15.02
CA GLY A 145 11.15 15.87 13.80
C GLY A 145 11.29 14.34 13.76
N LEU A 146 11.06 13.64 14.86
CA LEU A 146 11.23 12.18 14.95
C LEU A 146 10.39 11.43 13.92
N ILE A 147 9.07 11.62 13.95
CA ILE A 147 8.13 10.96 13.05
C ILE A 147 8.32 11.41 11.58
N PRO A 148 8.36 12.73 11.26
CA PRO A 148 8.58 13.18 9.89
C PRO A 148 9.86 12.63 9.27
N SER A 149 10.96 12.53 10.05
CA SER A 149 12.22 12.01 9.54
C SER A 149 12.18 10.51 9.22
N ILE A 150 11.46 9.71 10.02
CA ILE A 150 11.23 8.29 9.76
C ILE A 150 10.34 8.12 8.53
N ILE A 151 9.26 8.91 8.43
CA ILE A 151 8.38 8.90 7.25
C ILE A 151 9.21 9.21 5.99
N GLU A 152 10.00 10.28 6.03
CA GLU A 152 10.76 10.73 4.88
C GLU A 152 11.79 9.70 4.41
N LYS A 153 12.55 9.10 5.35
CA LYS A 153 13.69 8.24 5.00
C LYS A 153 13.35 6.75 4.91
N VAL A 154 12.19 6.32 5.40
CA VAL A 154 11.80 4.91 5.42
C VAL A 154 10.45 4.66 4.75
N VAL A 155 9.41 5.39 5.15
CA VAL A 155 8.04 5.17 4.65
C VAL A 155 7.90 5.62 3.20
N LEU A 156 8.36 6.82 2.84
CA LEU A 156 8.24 7.33 1.46
C LEU A 156 8.97 6.44 0.43
N PRO A 157 10.21 5.97 0.69
CA PRO A 157 10.84 4.98 -0.19
C PRO A 157 10.02 3.69 -0.33
N PHE A 158 9.48 3.15 0.77
CA PHE A 158 8.63 1.96 0.73
C PHE A 158 7.37 2.19 -0.11
N LEU A 159 6.68 3.32 0.09
CA LEU A 159 5.50 3.67 -0.69
C LEU A 159 5.84 3.87 -2.18
N THR A 160 7.04 4.37 -2.49
CA THR A 160 7.51 4.52 -3.88
C THR A 160 7.65 3.14 -4.53
N ASP A 161 8.27 2.19 -3.84
CA ASP A 161 8.41 0.81 -4.33
C ASP A 161 7.02 0.15 -4.49
N MET A 162 6.14 0.28 -3.51
CA MET A 162 4.76 -0.21 -3.57
C MET A 162 3.98 0.37 -4.76
N VAL A 163 4.10 1.68 -5.01
CA VAL A 163 3.48 2.35 -6.17
C VAL A 163 4.04 1.82 -7.48
N THR A 164 5.36 1.62 -7.57
CA THR A 164 6.02 1.20 -8.81
C THR A 164 5.81 -0.29 -9.13
N ILE A 165 5.65 -1.14 -8.12
CA ILE A 165 5.62 -2.60 -8.29
C ILE A 165 4.19 -3.15 -8.19
N GLU A 166 3.41 -2.73 -7.19
CA GLU A 166 2.19 -3.43 -6.78
C GLU A 166 0.90 -2.66 -7.07
N TRP A 167 0.94 -1.31 -7.04
CA TRP A 167 -0.27 -0.51 -7.23
C TRP A 167 -0.79 -0.58 -8.67
N GLU A 168 -2.08 -0.88 -8.77
CA GLU A 168 -2.85 -0.88 -10.01
C GLU A 168 -3.73 0.38 -10.10
N PRO A 169 -3.39 1.37 -10.96
CA PRO A 169 -4.14 2.63 -11.07
C PRO A 169 -5.61 2.42 -11.43
N MET A 170 -5.92 1.38 -12.21
CA MET A 170 -7.28 1.05 -12.64
C MET A 170 -8.14 0.45 -11.52
N SER A 171 -7.54 0.05 -10.39
CA SER A 171 -8.24 -0.46 -9.22
C SER A 171 -8.75 0.69 -8.34
N LEU A 172 -10.08 0.92 -8.33
CA LEU A 172 -10.68 1.98 -7.50
C LEU A 172 -10.36 1.76 -6.01
N LYS A 173 -10.35 0.51 -5.59
CA LYS A 173 -10.14 0.09 -4.21
C LYS A 173 -8.73 0.44 -3.76
N GLN A 174 -7.72 0.05 -4.54
CA GLN A 174 -6.32 0.37 -4.23
C GLN A 174 -6.05 1.88 -4.35
N SER A 175 -6.53 2.54 -5.40
CA SER A 175 -6.27 3.98 -5.60
C SER A 175 -6.91 4.85 -4.51
N LYS A 176 -8.10 4.48 -4.00
CA LYS A 176 -8.70 5.14 -2.82
C LYS A 176 -7.86 4.98 -1.57
N ARG A 177 -7.31 3.79 -1.32
CA ARG A 177 -6.49 3.49 -0.13
C ARG A 177 -5.13 4.17 -0.19
N LEU A 178 -4.48 4.12 -1.35
CA LEU A 178 -3.27 4.91 -1.60
C LEU A 178 -3.55 6.40 -1.38
N GLY A 179 -4.64 6.93 -1.94
CA GLY A 179 -5.07 8.31 -1.72
C GLY A 179 -5.26 8.65 -0.24
N ALA A 180 -5.87 7.76 0.55
CA ALA A 180 -6.02 7.94 2.00
C ALA A 180 -4.66 8.02 2.72
N VAL A 181 -3.71 7.13 2.39
CA VAL A 181 -2.35 7.17 2.94
C VAL A 181 -1.65 8.47 2.60
N LEU A 182 -1.69 8.88 1.33
CA LEU A 182 -1.05 10.11 0.86
C LEU A 182 -1.69 11.36 1.49
N SER A 183 -3.01 11.34 1.73
CA SER A 183 -3.70 12.44 2.40
C SER A 183 -3.22 12.61 3.85
N GLY A 184 -2.92 11.52 4.57
CA GLY A 184 -2.37 11.57 5.92
C GLY A 184 -0.96 12.18 5.98
N LEU A 185 -0.22 12.20 4.86
CA LEU A 185 1.09 12.87 4.81
C LEU A 185 0.97 14.40 4.87
N SER A 186 -0.22 14.97 4.61
CA SER A 186 -0.46 16.42 4.67
C SER A 186 -0.31 17.00 6.08
N ASP A 187 -0.35 16.15 7.11
CA ASP A 187 -0.07 16.52 8.50
C ASP A 187 1.40 16.97 8.72
N TYR A 188 2.29 16.73 7.74
CA TYR A 188 3.70 17.10 7.79
C TYR A 188 4.07 18.08 6.67
N PRO A 189 3.98 19.41 6.90
CA PRO A 189 4.13 20.42 5.85
C PRO A 189 5.46 20.36 5.08
N LYS A 190 6.55 19.87 5.69
CA LYS A 190 7.87 19.71 5.05
C LYS A 190 7.97 18.47 4.16
N LEU A 191 6.99 17.56 4.19
CA LEU A 191 6.92 16.41 3.29
C LEU A 191 6.16 16.80 2.02
N ASN A 192 6.81 17.61 1.20
CA ASN A 192 6.27 18.09 -0.07
C ASN A 192 7.32 17.97 -1.19
N VAL A 193 6.92 18.25 -2.43
CA VAL A 193 7.77 18.09 -3.62
C VAL A 193 8.97 19.04 -3.62
N GLU A 194 8.87 20.21 -2.98
CA GLU A 194 9.92 21.22 -2.95
C GLU A 194 10.98 20.90 -1.89
N ASP A 195 10.55 20.49 -0.70
CA ASP A 195 11.42 20.30 0.47
C ASP A 195 11.94 18.86 0.63
N SER A 196 11.22 17.86 0.10
CA SER A 196 11.59 16.45 0.24
C SER A 196 11.79 15.74 -1.10
N LYS A 197 13.04 15.33 -1.35
CA LYS A 197 13.39 14.50 -2.53
C LYS A 197 12.67 13.16 -2.53
N ALA A 198 12.43 12.56 -1.36
CA ALA A 198 11.72 11.29 -1.24
C ALA A 198 10.23 11.46 -1.61
N PHE A 199 9.61 12.57 -1.19
CA PHE A 199 8.24 12.88 -1.58
C PHE A 199 8.13 13.19 -3.08
N ALA A 200 9.08 13.95 -3.64
CA ALA A 200 9.15 14.20 -5.07
C ALA A 200 9.30 12.91 -5.90
N ALA A 201 10.09 11.94 -5.42
CA ALA A 201 10.23 10.63 -6.04
C ALA A 201 8.90 9.85 -6.02
N LEU A 202 8.20 9.83 -4.88
CA LEU A 202 6.87 9.21 -4.76
C LEU A 202 5.86 9.84 -5.71
N ALA A 203 5.78 11.17 -5.74
CA ALA A 203 4.89 11.90 -6.65
C ALA A 203 5.20 11.60 -8.13
N THR A 204 6.48 11.48 -8.47
CA THR A 204 6.92 11.10 -9.81
C THR A 204 6.50 9.67 -10.14
N ALA A 205 6.70 8.73 -9.22
CA ALA A 205 6.29 7.33 -9.40
C ALA A 205 4.77 7.19 -9.63
N VAL A 206 3.95 7.89 -8.84
CA VAL A 206 2.50 7.92 -9.01
C VAL A 206 2.12 8.47 -10.38
N LYS A 207 2.69 9.62 -10.77
CA LYS A 207 2.45 10.23 -12.08
C LYS A 207 2.82 9.29 -13.22
N THR A 208 4.00 8.68 -13.17
CA THR A 208 4.46 7.75 -14.19
C THR A 208 3.54 6.53 -14.32
N LYS A 209 3.10 5.95 -13.19
CA LYS A 209 2.16 4.83 -13.20
C LYS A 209 0.81 5.19 -13.79
N ILE A 210 0.25 6.35 -13.44
CA ILE A 210 -1.00 6.85 -14.04
C ILE A 210 -0.81 7.06 -15.55
N SER A 211 0.28 7.70 -15.98
CA SER A 211 0.55 7.93 -17.41
C SER A 211 0.66 6.61 -18.17
N SER A 212 1.38 5.62 -17.64
CA SER A 212 1.48 4.29 -18.27
C SER A 212 0.11 3.63 -18.38
N ALA A 213 -0.71 3.65 -17.31
CA ALA A 213 -2.06 3.06 -17.36
C ALA A 213 -2.96 3.76 -18.39
N ILE A 214 -2.83 5.08 -18.58
CA ILE A 214 -3.56 5.79 -19.64
C ILE A 214 -3.05 5.37 -21.02
N ASP A 215 -1.74 5.32 -21.23
CA ASP A 215 -1.16 5.03 -22.54
C ASP A 215 -1.38 3.56 -22.95
N ASP A 216 -1.32 2.63 -21.99
CA ASP A 216 -1.36 1.18 -22.23
C ASP A 216 -2.79 0.62 -22.17
N ASP A 217 -3.62 1.07 -21.22
CA ASP A 217 -4.94 0.47 -20.94
C ASP A 217 -6.12 1.28 -21.49
N LEU A 218 -5.92 2.56 -21.80
CA LEU A 218 -6.99 3.44 -22.30
C LEU A 218 -6.93 3.61 -23.82
N PHE A 219 -7.42 2.61 -24.55
CA PHE A 219 -7.56 2.68 -26.00
C PHE A 219 -9.02 2.89 -26.42
N VAL A 220 -9.29 4.01 -27.11
CA VAL A 220 -10.59 4.27 -27.75
C VAL A 220 -10.48 4.12 -29.28
N PRO A 221 -10.85 2.96 -29.84
CA PRO A 221 -10.85 2.74 -31.27
C PRO A 221 -11.86 3.63 -31.98
N ILE A 222 -11.49 4.13 -33.16
CA ILE A 222 -12.42 4.87 -34.03
C ILE A 222 -13.32 3.86 -34.74
N TYR A 223 -14.54 3.66 -34.21
CA TYR A 223 -15.55 2.83 -34.84
C TYR A 223 -16.42 3.62 -35.82
N SER A 224 -16.86 2.97 -36.90
CA SER A 224 -17.85 3.55 -37.80
C SER A 224 -19.22 3.68 -37.09
N LYS A 225 -20.04 4.66 -37.50
CA LYS A 225 -21.40 4.82 -36.96
C LYS A 225 -22.27 3.57 -37.14
N GLN A 226 -22.03 2.78 -38.19
CA GLN A 226 -22.76 1.53 -38.44
C GLN A 226 -22.31 0.43 -37.47
N SER A 227 -21.01 0.33 -37.20
CA SER A 227 -20.44 -0.64 -36.26
C SER A 227 -20.92 -0.41 -34.83
N ILE A 228 -21.04 0.85 -34.39
CA ILE A 228 -21.54 1.22 -33.06
C ILE A 228 -23.04 0.90 -32.93
N LYS A 229 -23.84 1.19 -33.96
CA LYS A 229 -25.29 0.96 -33.93
C LYS A 229 -25.69 -0.51 -34.02
N ASN A 230 -24.80 -1.38 -34.49
CA ASN A 230 -25.07 -2.80 -34.58
C ASN A 230 -24.71 -3.52 -33.27
N PRO A 231 -25.67 -4.03 -32.48
CA PRO A 231 -25.39 -4.67 -31.19
C PRO A 231 -24.54 -5.94 -31.30
N SER A 232 -24.55 -6.61 -32.46
CA SER A 232 -23.81 -7.87 -32.65
C SER A 232 -22.29 -7.70 -32.74
N THR A 233 -21.80 -6.47 -32.92
CA THR A 233 -20.35 -6.20 -33.05
C THR A 233 -19.66 -6.00 -31.70
N GLY A 234 -20.42 -5.70 -30.64
CA GLY A 234 -19.88 -5.34 -29.33
C GLY A 234 -19.15 -3.99 -29.26
N CYS A 235 -19.04 -3.24 -30.37
CA CYS A 235 -18.27 -1.99 -30.45
C CYS A 235 -18.78 -0.91 -29.47
N ALA A 236 -20.10 -0.76 -29.34
CA ALA A 236 -20.69 0.21 -28.41
C ALA A 236 -20.36 -0.13 -26.94
N ALA A 237 -20.51 -1.40 -26.55
CA ALA A 237 -20.22 -1.85 -25.20
C ALA A 237 -18.73 -1.70 -24.85
N PHE A 238 -17.83 -1.97 -25.80
CA PHE A 238 -16.40 -1.72 -25.61
C PHE A 238 -16.10 -0.23 -25.42
N LEU A 239 -16.69 0.63 -26.27
CA LEU A 239 -16.49 2.08 -26.20
C LEU A 239 -17.03 2.67 -24.89
N ASP A 240 -18.17 2.20 -24.40
CA ASP A 240 -18.71 2.60 -23.10
C ASP A 240 -17.78 2.18 -21.95
N ARG A 241 -17.22 0.97 -21.99
CA ARG A 241 -16.24 0.51 -20.97
C ARG A 241 -15.00 1.39 -20.95
N GLN A 242 -14.45 1.71 -22.12
CA GLN A 242 -13.28 2.58 -22.26
C GLN A 242 -13.59 4.01 -21.79
N TYR A 243 -14.78 4.53 -22.10
CA TYR A 243 -15.23 5.83 -21.62
C TYR A 243 -15.29 5.91 -20.09
N TRP A 244 -15.92 4.91 -19.44
CA TRP A 244 -15.99 4.87 -17.98
C TRP A 244 -14.63 4.62 -17.32
N ALA A 245 -13.75 3.84 -17.95
CA ALA A 245 -12.37 3.68 -17.53
C ALA A 245 -11.60 5.02 -17.57
N ALA A 246 -11.74 5.81 -18.64
CA ALA A 246 -11.12 7.13 -18.77
C ALA A 246 -11.57 8.10 -17.67
N ILE A 247 -12.88 8.15 -17.42
CA ILE A 247 -13.49 8.96 -16.38
C ILE A 247 -12.89 8.60 -15.03
N LYS A 248 -12.77 7.30 -14.73
CA LYS A 248 -12.25 6.80 -13.45
C LYS A 248 -10.83 7.29 -13.17
N VAL A 249 -9.93 7.19 -14.14
CA VAL A 249 -8.53 7.65 -13.98
C VAL A 249 -8.46 9.18 -13.84
N SER A 250 -9.38 9.92 -14.46
CA SER A 250 -9.42 11.38 -14.37
C SER A 250 -9.84 11.91 -12.98
N TYR A 251 -10.43 11.06 -12.13
CA TYR A 251 -10.85 11.38 -10.76
C TYR A 251 -9.88 10.86 -9.68
N LEU A 252 -8.78 10.21 -10.07
CA LEU A 252 -7.68 9.81 -9.20
C LEU A 252 -6.63 10.91 -9.13
#